data_AF-A0A6I5RRG2-F1
#
_entry.id   AF-A0A6I5RRG2-F1
#
_cell.length_a   1.000
_cell.length_b   1.000
_cell.length_c   1.000
_cell.angle_alpha   90.00
_cell.angle_beta   90.00
_cell.angle_gamma   90.00
#
_symmetry.space_group_name_H-M   'P 1'
#
loop_
_entity.id
_entity.type
_entity.pdbx_description
1 polymer ?
#
loop_
_entity_poly.entity_id
_entity_poly.type
_entity_poly.pdbx_seq_one_letter_code
_entity_poly.pdbx_strand_id
1 'polypeptide(L)'
;MELYLHPADRQTALFLGDAVIMPAQVEDGWATCDLGRIPVNHPSHSGPAHIMLRPEQLHLTPEHGEAIHANGCLGVITDRDFGGNVCTLTVELHPQVCAVSGQTTNRSLLVRSSGLGAPPTGSTVHISTLGNAHVLPGA
;
A
#
# COMPACT_ATOMS: atom_id res chain seq x y z
N MET A 1 0.85 -9.50 17.51
CA MET A 1 0.69 -9.28 16.05
C MET A 1 -0.62 -8.57 15.74
N GLU A 2 -1.72 -8.92 16.42
CA GLU A 2 -3.04 -8.32 16.20
C GLU A 2 -3.04 -6.78 16.28
N LEU A 3 -2.52 -6.18 17.34
CA LEU A 3 -2.42 -4.71 17.50
C LEU A 3 -1.59 -4.03 16.41
N TYR A 4 -0.61 -4.73 15.84
CA TYR A 4 0.23 -4.20 14.76
C TYR A 4 -0.54 -4.13 13.43
N LEU A 5 -1.38 -5.13 13.15
CA LEU A 5 -2.18 -5.21 11.93
C LEU A 5 -3.57 -4.54 12.05
N HIS A 6 -4.07 -4.39 13.28
CA HIS A 6 -5.39 -3.86 13.61
C HIS A 6 -5.30 -2.79 14.73
N PRO A 7 -4.53 -1.71 14.52
CA PRO A 7 -4.43 -0.64 15.51
C PRO A 7 -5.77 0.09 15.65
N ALA A 8 -6.08 0.56 16.85
CA ALA A 8 -7.34 1.25 17.13
C ALA A 8 -7.50 2.58 16.36
N ASP A 9 -6.38 3.24 16.04
CA ASP A 9 -6.36 4.52 15.34
C ASP A 9 -5.05 4.74 14.56
N ARG A 10 -5.02 5.83 13.78
CA ARG A 10 -3.85 6.24 12.99
C ARG A 10 -2.62 6.51 13.85
N GLN A 11 -2.80 7.13 15.02
CA GLN A 11 -1.67 7.49 15.88
C GLN A 11 -0.98 6.23 16.41
N THR A 12 -1.77 5.25 16.85
CA THR A 12 -1.32 3.93 17.28
C THR A 12 -0.64 3.19 16.13
N ALA A 13 -1.21 3.25 14.92
CA ALA A 13 -0.61 2.61 13.74
C ALA A 13 0.83 3.10 13.49
N LEU A 14 1.02 4.42 13.51
CA LEU A 14 2.31 5.10 13.27
C LEU A 14 3.28 4.96 14.44
N PHE A 15 2.79 4.93 15.69
CA PHE A 15 3.62 4.69 16.87
C PHE A 15 4.25 3.30 16.86
N LEU A 16 3.52 2.30 16.40
CA LEU A 16 4.02 0.92 16.30
C LEU A 16 5.01 0.70 15.15
N GLY A 17 5.13 1.66 14.23
CA GLY A 17 6.04 1.64 13.10
C GLY A 17 5.42 2.23 11.84
N ASP A 18 6.17 2.15 10.74
CA ASP A 18 5.74 2.68 9.44
C ASP A 18 4.38 2.11 9.00
N ALA A 19 3.57 2.96 8.38
CA ALA A 19 2.26 2.62 7.87
C ALA A 19 1.97 3.40 6.59
N VAL A 20 1.51 2.69 5.56
CA VAL A 20 0.96 3.28 4.36
C VAL A 20 -0.53 3.53 4.60
N ILE A 21 -0.89 4.81 4.71
CA ILE A 21 -2.26 5.24 4.97
C ILE A 21 -2.78 6.00 3.75
N MET A 22 -3.93 5.56 3.22
CA MET A 22 -4.51 6.13 2.01
C MET A 22 -6.03 6.31 2.15
N PRO A 23 -6.60 7.35 1.53
CA PRO A 23 -8.04 7.44 1.36
C PRO A 23 -8.53 6.31 0.46
N ALA A 24 -9.69 5.75 0.77
CA ALA A 24 -10.33 4.73 -0.03
C ALA A 24 -11.85 4.85 0.05
N GLN A 25 -12.52 4.39 -1.01
CA GLN A 25 -13.95 4.11 -0.97
C GLN A 25 -14.14 2.64 -0.60
N VAL A 26 -14.78 2.36 0.55
CA VAL A 26 -15.02 0.99 1.01
C VAL A 26 -16.45 0.58 0.66
N GLU A 27 -16.61 -0.59 0.04
CA GLU A 27 -17.89 -1.18 -0.31
C GLU A 27 -17.76 -2.70 -0.42
N ASP A 28 -18.73 -3.45 0.13
CA ASP A 28 -18.81 -4.91 0.04
C ASP A 28 -17.51 -5.66 0.44
N GLY A 29 -16.80 -5.18 1.46
CA GLY A 29 -15.53 -5.77 1.90
C GLY A 29 -14.32 -5.46 1.03
N TRP A 30 -14.43 -4.49 0.12
CA TRP A 30 -13.34 -4.01 -0.73
C TRP A 30 -13.10 -2.52 -0.52
N ALA A 31 -11.84 -2.11 -0.47
CA ALA A 31 -11.41 -0.72 -0.55
C ALA A 31 -10.89 -0.41 -1.95
N THR A 32 -11.44 0.61 -2.61
CA THR A 32 -10.90 1.16 -3.86
C THR A 32 -10.04 2.37 -3.53
N CYS A 33 -8.76 2.33 -3.90
CA CYS A 33 -7.76 3.34 -3.55
C CYS A 33 -6.71 3.51 -4.66
N ASP A 34 -5.68 4.32 -4.39
CA ASP A 34 -4.55 4.57 -5.29
C ASP A 34 -3.66 3.31 -5.52
N LEU A 35 -3.98 2.15 -4.98
CA LEU A 35 -3.32 0.87 -5.32
C LEU A 35 -4.23 -0.07 -6.11
N GLY A 36 -5.41 0.40 -6.50
CA GLY A 36 -6.49 -0.43 -7.04
C GLY A 36 -7.44 -0.92 -5.94
N ARG A 37 -8.04 -2.09 -6.14
CA ARG A 37 -9.01 -2.67 -5.20
C ARG A 37 -8.29 -3.57 -4.20
N ILE A 38 -8.60 -3.48 -2.92
CA ILE A 38 -7.92 -4.28 -1.89
C ILE A 38 -8.99 -4.85 -0.94
N PRO A 39 -8.95 -6.15 -0.58
CA PRO A 39 -9.88 -6.67 0.40
C PRO A 39 -9.62 -6.01 1.76
N VAL A 40 -10.67 -5.69 2.52
CA VAL A 40 -10.54 -5.15 3.88
C VAL A 40 -10.87 -6.19 4.94
N ASN A 41 -10.38 -5.99 6.16
CA ASN A 41 -10.68 -6.88 7.30
C ASN A 41 -12.02 -6.55 8.00
N HIS A 42 -12.59 -5.36 7.80
CA HIS A 42 -13.90 -4.96 8.33
C HIS A 42 -14.91 -4.79 7.18
N PRO A 43 -15.60 -5.86 6.76
CA PRO A 43 -16.54 -5.79 5.63
C PRO A 43 -17.83 -5.02 5.92
N SER A 44 -18.11 -4.72 7.20
CA SER A 44 -19.30 -3.97 7.61
C SER A 44 -19.18 -2.45 7.40
N HIS A 45 -17.96 -1.93 7.20
CA HIS A 45 -17.78 -0.52 6.88
C HIS A 45 -18.12 -0.27 5.40
N SER A 46 -18.90 0.78 5.12
CA SER A 46 -19.20 1.23 3.76
C SER A 46 -19.12 2.75 3.68
N GLY A 47 -18.53 3.27 2.61
CA GLY A 47 -18.30 4.69 2.39
C GLY A 47 -16.82 5.11 2.38
N PRO A 48 -16.55 6.43 2.29
CA PRO A 48 -15.20 6.97 2.35
C PRO A 48 -14.51 6.66 3.69
N ALA A 49 -13.28 6.17 3.63
CA ALA A 49 -12.47 5.87 4.82
C ALA A 49 -10.98 6.09 4.54
N HIS A 50 -10.18 5.94 5.60
CA HIS A 50 -8.74 5.70 5.43
C HIS A 50 -8.47 4.21 5.66
N ILE A 51 -7.67 3.63 4.77
CA ILE A 51 -7.12 2.29 4.96
C ILE A 51 -5.65 2.37 5.34
N MET A 52 -5.19 1.35 6.05
CA MET A 52 -3.81 1.16 6.43
C MET A 52 -3.29 -0.18 5.91
N LEU A 53 -2.09 -0.14 5.34
CA LEU A 53 -1.26 -1.28 5.02
C LEU A 53 0.11 -1.08 5.68
N ARG A 54 0.74 -2.18 6.09
CA ARG A 54 2.15 -2.15 6.47
C ARG A 54 3.04 -2.18 5.23
N PRO A 55 4.22 -1.53 5.23
CA PRO A 55 5.14 -1.55 4.09
C PRO A 55 5.48 -2.96 3.58
N GLU A 56 5.56 -3.94 4.47
CA GLU A 56 5.80 -5.36 4.16
C GLU A 56 4.59 -6.10 3.56
N GLN A 57 3.39 -5.50 3.59
CA GLN A 57 2.23 -6.02 2.86
C GLN A 57 2.26 -5.62 1.39
N LEU A 58 3.15 -4.71 0.99
CA LEU A 58 3.29 -4.30 -0.41
C LEU A 58 4.30 -5.20 -1.11
N HIS A 59 3.87 -5.82 -2.20
CA HIS A 59 4.68 -6.70 -3.01
C HIS A 59 5.04 -6.03 -4.32
N LEU A 60 6.32 -6.11 -4.70
CA LEU A 60 6.84 -5.52 -5.92
C LEU A 60 7.23 -6.61 -6.90
N THR A 61 6.69 -6.54 -8.10
CA THR A 61 7.11 -7.39 -9.22
C THR A 61 7.64 -6.50 -10.34
N PRO A 62 8.76 -6.85 -10.98
CA PRO A 62 9.23 -6.13 -12.17
C PRO A 62 8.14 -6.11 -13.25
N GLU A 63 8.00 -4.99 -13.97
CA GLU A 63 6.99 -4.82 -15.04
C GLU A 63 7.09 -5.90 -16.14
N HIS A 64 8.30 -6.43 -16.37
CA HIS A 64 8.57 -7.46 -17.38
C HIS A 64 8.29 -8.90 -16.91
N GLY A 65 7.83 -9.10 -15.67
CA GLY A 65 7.35 -10.40 -15.20
C GLY A 65 5.91 -10.65 -15.61
N GLU A 66 5.49 -11.90 -15.75
CA GLU A 66 4.08 -12.25 -15.90
C GLU A 66 3.30 -11.63 -14.73
N ALA A 67 2.55 -10.56 -14.99
CA ALA A 67 1.69 -9.90 -14.01
C ALA A 67 0.52 -10.83 -13.69
N ILE A 68 0.75 -11.81 -12.81
CA ILE A 68 -0.24 -12.81 -12.40
C ILE A 68 -1.33 -12.20 -11.49
N HIS A 69 -1.22 -10.93 -11.12
CA HIS A 69 -2.20 -10.23 -10.30
C HIS A 69 -2.87 -9.10 -11.08
N ALA A 70 -4.13 -9.31 -11.47
CA ALA A 70 -4.98 -8.33 -12.15
C ALA A 70 -5.32 -7.08 -11.29
N ASN A 71 -4.67 -6.91 -10.14
CA ASN A 71 -5.02 -5.94 -9.11
C ASN A 71 -3.74 -5.36 -8.49
N GLY A 72 -3.62 -4.04 -8.51
CA GLY A 72 -2.40 -3.31 -8.22
C GLY A 72 -2.27 -2.06 -9.10
N CYS A 73 -1.13 -1.39 -9.00
CA CYS A 73 -0.79 -0.26 -9.86
C CYS A 73 0.69 -0.28 -10.23
N LEU A 74 1.07 0.48 -11.27
CA LEU A 74 2.48 0.70 -11.60
C LEU A 74 3.07 1.86 -10.77
N GLY A 75 4.38 1.81 -10.59
CA GLY A 75 5.15 2.88 -9.98
C GLY A 75 6.64 2.73 -10.25
N VAL A 76 7.41 3.71 -9.81
CA VAL A 76 8.86 3.79 -10.01
C VAL A 76 9.56 3.85 -8.67
N ILE A 77 10.63 3.06 -8.51
CA ILE A 77 11.48 3.15 -7.32
C ILE A 77 12.25 4.46 -7.35
N THR A 78 12.04 5.34 -6.39
CA THR A 78 12.74 6.63 -6.31
C THR A 78 13.90 6.62 -5.32
N ASP A 79 13.79 5.82 -4.26
CA ASP A 79 14.85 5.70 -3.25
C ASP A 79 14.96 4.28 -2.67
N ARG A 80 16.15 3.95 -2.15
CA ARG A 80 16.48 2.65 -1.58
C ARG A 80 17.34 2.83 -0.34
N ASP A 81 16.84 2.37 0.79
CA ASP A 81 17.60 2.27 2.03
C ASP A 81 17.86 0.80 2.38
N PHE A 82 19.14 0.41 2.40
CA PHE A 82 19.56 -0.98 2.61
C PHE A 82 19.93 -1.21 4.07
N GLY A 83 19.12 -2.03 4.76
CA GLY A 83 19.30 -2.42 6.16
C GLY A 83 19.83 -3.84 6.36
N GLY A 84 20.55 -4.41 5.39
CA GLY A 84 21.05 -5.78 5.45
C GLY A 84 20.10 -6.79 4.82
N ASN A 85 19.32 -7.53 5.62
CA ASN A 85 18.39 -8.52 5.08
C ASN A 85 17.11 -7.89 4.48
N VAL A 86 16.83 -6.64 4.85
CA VAL A 86 15.68 -5.86 4.37
C VAL A 86 16.15 -4.64 3.61
N CYS A 87 15.33 -4.20 2.66
CA CYS A 87 15.46 -2.90 2.00
C CYS A 87 14.13 -2.17 2.13
N THR A 88 14.20 -0.91 2.56
CA THR A 88 13.06 0.01 2.52
C THR A 88 13.14 0.77 1.20
N LEU A 89 12.09 0.64 0.41
CA LEU A 89 11.97 1.26 -0.90
C LEU A 89 10.98 2.39 -0.84
N THR A 90 11.31 3.51 -1.44
CA THR A 90 10.35 4.57 -1.73
C THR A 90 9.87 4.38 -3.15
N VAL A 91 8.56 4.21 -3.33
CA VAL A 91 7.93 3.96 -4.63
C VAL A 91 6.97 5.07 -4.95
N GLU A 92 7.22 5.78 -6.04
CA GLU A 92 6.31 6.79 -6.57
C GLU A 92 5.30 6.11 -7.50
N LEU A 93 4.02 6.19 -7.16
CA LEU A 93 2.95 5.58 -7.95
C LEU A 93 2.73 6.36 -9.23
N HIS A 94 2.41 5.65 -10.31
CA HIS A 94 1.95 6.33 -11.52
C HIS A 94 0.68 7.14 -11.23
N PRO A 95 0.49 8.29 -11.91
CA PRO A 95 -0.66 9.14 -11.69
C PRO A 95 -1.97 8.39 -11.87
N GLN A 96 -2.86 8.53 -10.89
CA GLN A 96 -4.17 7.87 -10.89
C GLN A 96 -5.21 8.72 -10.19
N VAL A 97 -6.47 8.53 -10.60
CA VAL A 97 -7.60 9.27 -10.04
C VAL A 97 -7.95 8.68 -8.69
N CYS A 98 -7.83 9.47 -7.63
CA CYS A 98 -8.20 9.05 -6.28
C CYS A 98 -9.70 8.79 -6.22
N ALA A 99 -10.08 7.60 -5.74
CA ALA A 99 -11.48 7.17 -5.70
C ALA A 99 -12.38 8.04 -4.81
N VAL A 100 -11.82 8.73 -3.82
CA VAL A 100 -12.57 9.56 -2.88
C VAL A 100 -12.69 11.00 -3.36
N SER A 101 -11.60 11.61 -3.85
CA SER A 101 -11.59 13.03 -4.25
C SER A 101 -11.86 13.25 -5.73
N GLY A 102 -11.74 12.23 -6.57
CA GLY A 102 -11.80 12.34 -8.03
C GLY A 102 -10.62 13.11 -8.65
N GLN A 103 -9.61 13.46 -7.86
CA GLN A 103 -8.43 14.20 -8.32
C GLN A 103 -7.30 13.25 -8.71
N THR A 104 -6.53 13.62 -9.73
CA THR A 104 -5.28 12.92 -10.04
C THR A 104 -4.31 13.10 -8.88
N THR A 105 -3.82 11.99 -8.36
CA THR A 105 -2.82 11.96 -7.29
C THR A 105 -1.53 11.37 -7.80
N ASN A 106 -0.43 11.86 -7.24
CA ASN A 106 0.88 11.24 -7.35
C ASN A 106 1.36 11.00 -5.91
N ARG A 107 1.42 9.74 -5.51
CA ARG A 107 1.68 9.33 -4.13
C ARG A 107 3.00 8.59 -4.07
N SER A 108 3.76 8.85 -3.01
CA SER A 108 4.91 8.04 -2.66
C SER A 108 4.57 7.08 -1.51
N LEU A 109 4.99 5.82 -1.64
CA LEU A 109 4.77 4.75 -0.69
C LEU A 109 6.09 4.19 -0.17
N LEU A 110 6.11 3.81 1.10
CA LEU A 110 7.16 2.97 1.65
C LEU A 110 6.80 1.50 1.46
N VAL A 111 7.73 0.74 0.89
CA VAL A 111 7.60 -0.70 0.67
C VAL A 111 8.78 -1.41 1.32
N ARG A 112 8.53 -2.51 2.02
CA ARG A 112 9.59 -3.29 2.66
C ARG A 112 9.79 -4.60 1.88
N SER A 113 10.98 -4.78 1.34
CA SER A 113 11.34 -5.96 0.54
C SER A 113 12.58 -6.69 1.10
N SER A 114 12.87 -7.86 0.55
CA SER A 114 14.17 -8.51 0.75
C SER A 114 15.29 -7.63 0.20
N GLY A 115 16.39 -7.51 0.95
CA GLY A 115 17.55 -6.71 0.56
C GLY A 115 18.24 -7.23 -0.71
N LEU A 116 18.32 -8.56 -0.87
CA LEU A 116 18.99 -9.20 -2.02
C LEU A 116 18.21 -9.08 -3.34
N GLY A 117 16.88 -8.92 -3.26
CA GLY A 117 15.98 -8.88 -4.42
C GLY A 117 15.35 -7.50 -4.67
N ALA A 118 15.78 -6.47 -3.96
CA ALA A 118 15.24 -5.13 -4.07
C ALA A 118 15.56 -4.52 -5.46
N PRO A 119 14.56 -4.11 -6.26
CA PRO A 119 14.79 -3.47 -7.55
C PRO A 119 15.60 -2.17 -7.40
N PRO A 120 16.45 -1.80 -8.39
CA PRO A 120 17.21 -0.55 -8.34
C PRO A 120 16.31 0.68 -8.49
N THR A 121 16.80 1.84 -8.02
CA THR A 121 16.19 3.15 -8.28
C THR A 121 16.03 3.38 -9.78
N GLY A 122 14.90 3.93 -10.20
CA GLY A 122 14.50 4.11 -11.60
C GLY A 122 13.80 2.90 -12.22
N SER A 123 13.68 1.77 -11.51
CA SER A 123 12.93 0.61 -12.02
C SER A 123 11.43 0.86 -11.97
N THR A 124 10.74 0.57 -13.07
CA THR A 124 9.29 0.41 -13.08
C THR A 124 8.91 -0.93 -12.47
N VAL A 125 7.99 -0.88 -11.51
CA VAL A 125 7.48 -2.04 -10.79
C VAL A 125 5.95 -2.02 -10.78
N HIS A 126 5.36 -3.20 -10.76
CA HIS A 126 3.96 -3.37 -10.38
C HIS A 126 3.87 -3.60 -8.88
N ILE A 127 3.03 -2.82 -8.21
CA ILE A 127 2.77 -2.87 -6.77
C ILE A 127 1.44 -3.57 -6.55
N SER A 128 1.47 -4.66 -5.81
CA SER A 128 0.27 -5.37 -5.34
C SER A 128 0.29 -5.50 -3.81
N THR A 129 -0.83 -5.92 -3.24
CA THR A 129 -0.98 -6.06 -1.79
C THR A 129 -1.11 -7.52 -1.39
N LEU A 130 -0.50 -7.87 -0.26
CA LEU A 130 -0.61 -9.16 0.40
C LEU A 130 -1.60 -9.05 1.57
N GLY A 131 -2.60 -9.92 1.56
CA GLY A 131 -3.65 -9.96 2.59
C GLY A 131 -4.61 -8.77 2.51
N ASN A 132 -5.17 -8.40 3.66
CA ASN A 132 -6.22 -7.40 3.77
C ASN A 132 -5.66 -6.04 4.23
N ALA A 133 -6.27 -4.96 3.75
CA ALA A 133 -6.08 -3.65 4.33
C ALA A 133 -6.92 -3.49 5.61
N HIS A 134 -6.40 -2.71 6.55
CA HIS A 134 -7.13 -2.36 7.76
C HIS A 134 -7.86 -1.03 7.59
N VAL A 135 -9.18 -1.02 7.82
CA VAL A 135 -9.96 0.22 7.83
C VAL A 135 -9.71 0.94 9.16
N LEU A 136 -9.16 2.14 9.10
CA LEU A 136 -8.98 3.00 10.27
C LEU A 136 -10.30 3.70 10.60
N PRO A 137 -10.72 3.74 11.88
CA PRO A 137 -11.86 4.54 12.30
C PRO A 137 -11.63 6.02 11.96
N GLY A 138 -12.71 6.72 11.59
CA GLY A 138 -12.70 8.18 11.49
C GLY A 138 -12.36 8.78 12.85
N ALA A 139 -11.47 9.77 12.87
CA ALA A 139 -11.12 10.53 14.07
C ALA A 139 -12.30 11.37 14.57
#